data_AF-A0A5C3F9M8-F1
#
_entry.id   AF-A0A5C3F9M8-F1
#
_cell.length_a   1.000
_cell.length_b   1.000
_cell.length_c   1.000
_cell.angle_alpha   90.00
_cell.angle_beta   90.00
_cell.angle_gamma   90.00
#
_symmetry.space_group_name_H-M   'P 1'
#
loop_
_entity.id
_entity.type
_entity.pdbx_description
1 polymer ?
#
loop_
_entity_poly.entity_id
_entity_poly.type
_entity_poly.pdbx_seq_one_letter_code
_entity_poly.pdbx_strand_id
1 'polypeptide(L)'
;MVWRFDPRSGELTALTDPTMVPNPNGLAFSPKGDKLYVVNTSPIINGTLPPKYKRPASIYEFDVVNEGGIERLANRRLFAWPWTGIGDGIKVDTQGNVYAGTSDGVQVWSKHGEQILKVFIPETGAVNLVFANEGRLVVTAEEKVYLIQLDPSVRGPPLWEYPRDANEEK
;
A
#
# COMPACT_ATOMS: atom_id res chain seq x y z
N MET A 1 -14.05 0.36 -3.13
CA MET A 1 -13.97 1.73 -2.55
C MET A 1 -13.15 1.69 -1.27
N VAL A 2 -12.50 2.79 -0.91
CA VAL A 2 -11.80 2.99 0.37
C VAL A 2 -12.71 3.75 1.34
N TRP A 3 -12.70 3.34 2.61
CA TRP A 3 -13.53 3.90 3.67
C TRP A 3 -12.67 4.34 4.85
N ARG A 4 -13.09 5.40 5.53
CA ARG A 4 -12.59 5.81 6.85
C ARG A 4 -13.61 5.43 7.90
N PHE A 5 -13.16 4.81 8.98
CA PHE A 5 -13.98 4.53 10.15
C PHE A 5 -13.42 5.31 11.35
N ASP A 6 -14.27 6.10 11.99
CA ASP A 6 -13.96 6.76 13.26
C ASP A 6 -14.54 5.93 14.42
N PRO A 7 -13.68 5.28 15.24
CA PRO A 7 -14.16 4.45 16.35
C PRO A 7 -14.75 5.26 17.52
N ARG A 8 -14.50 6.58 17.61
CA ARG A 8 -15.03 7.43 18.70
C ARG A 8 -16.49 7.78 18.44
N SER A 9 -16.81 8.20 17.21
CA SER A 9 -18.16 8.57 16.80
C SER A 9 -18.96 7.41 16.21
N GLY A 10 -18.28 6.37 15.72
CA GLY A 10 -18.87 5.30 14.92
C GLY A 10 -19.12 5.69 13.47
N GLU A 11 -18.66 6.86 13.02
CA GLU A 11 -18.89 7.34 11.66
C GLU A 11 -18.08 6.53 10.64
N LEU A 12 -18.73 6.20 9.51
CA LEU A 12 -18.13 5.53 8.37
C LEU A 12 -18.27 6.44 7.13
N THR A 13 -17.14 6.90 6.61
CA THR A 13 -17.09 7.86 5.49
C THR A 13 -16.44 7.21 4.27
N ALA A 14 -17.12 7.23 3.12
CA ALA A 14 -16.51 6.84 1.86
C ALA A 14 -15.47 7.89 1.44
N LEU A 15 -14.23 7.47 1.19
CA LEU A 15 -13.13 8.35 0.78
C LEU A 15 -12.89 8.36 -0.73
N THR A 16 -13.35 7.32 -1.44
CA THR A 16 -13.16 7.18 -2.88
C THR A 16 -14.42 6.63 -3.53
N ASP A 17 -14.68 7.00 -4.77
CA ASP A 17 -15.62 6.31 -5.67
C ASP A 17 -14.90 5.37 -6.66
N PRO A 18 -15.61 4.52 -7.42
CA PRO A 18 -15.02 3.58 -8.38
C PRO A 18 -14.22 4.23 -9.54
N THR A 19 -14.42 5.52 -9.82
CA THR A 19 -13.63 6.26 -10.82
C THR A 19 -12.27 6.70 -10.28
N MET A 20 -12.15 6.89 -8.96
CA MET A 20 -10.91 7.23 -8.27
C MET A 20 -9.98 6.02 -8.15
N VAL A 21 -10.50 4.89 -7.64
CA VAL A 21 -9.78 3.61 -7.57
C VAL A 21 -10.75 2.49 -7.95
N PRO A 22 -10.65 1.91 -9.17
CA PRO A 22 -11.68 0.99 -9.66
C PRO A 22 -11.79 -0.33 -8.89
N ASN A 23 -10.68 -0.89 -8.44
CA ASN A 23 -10.67 -2.09 -7.60
C ASN A 23 -9.59 -1.94 -6.52
N PRO A 24 -9.88 -1.23 -5.41
CA PRO A 24 -8.89 -1.01 -4.37
C PRO A 24 -8.59 -2.31 -3.61
N ASN A 25 -7.33 -2.55 -3.31
CA ASN A 25 -6.88 -3.68 -2.50
C ASN A 25 -6.01 -3.17 -1.32
N GLY A 26 -4.68 -3.35 -1.38
CA GLY A 26 -3.77 -2.87 -0.35
C GLY A 26 -3.79 -1.35 -0.20
N LEU A 27 -3.63 -0.89 1.04
CA LEU A 27 -3.49 0.52 1.40
C LEU A 27 -2.42 0.71 2.48
N ALA A 28 -1.72 1.84 2.44
CA ALA A 28 -0.75 2.23 3.46
C ALA A 28 -0.55 3.76 3.45
N PHE A 29 -0.40 4.34 4.63
CA PHE A 29 -0.05 5.75 4.77
C PHE A 29 1.47 5.98 4.60
N SER A 30 1.85 7.19 4.20
CA SER A 30 3.23 7.66 4.34
C SER A 30 3.61 7.74 5.83
N PRO A 31 4.91 7.79 6.19
CA PRO A 31 5.33 7.86 7.60
C PRO A 31 4.78 9.07 8.37
N LYS A 32 4.43 10.15 7.65
CA LYS A 32 3.84 11.35 8.23
C LYS A 32 2.31 11.32 8.28
N GLY A 33 1.67 10.33 7.65
CA GLY A 33 0.21 10.28 7.50
C GLY A 33 -0.38 11.27 6.51
N ASP A 34 0.45 12.05 5.81
CA ASP A 34 0.05 13.10 4.86
C ASP A 34 -0.30 12.57 3.46
N LYS A 35 0.02 11.30 3.18
CA LYS A 35 -0.31 10.61 1.92
C LYS A 35 -0.90 9.24 2.19
N LEU A 36 -1.82 8.82 1.32
CA LEU A 36 -2.34 7.45 1.28
C LEU A 36 -2.01 6.81 -0.06
N TYR A 37 -1.36 5.65 -0.01
CA TYR A 37 -1.14 4.78 -1.17
C TYR A 37 -2.26 3.75 -1.24
N VAL A 38 -2.81 3.53 -2.45
CA VAL A 38 -3.89 2.55 -2.68
C VAL A 38 -3.60 1.76 -3.95
N VAL A 39 -3.60 0.43 -3.82
CA VAL A 39 -3.41 -0.49 -4.94
C VAL A 39 -4.71 -0.63 -5.73
N ASN A 40 -4.59 -0.53 -7.06
CA ASN A 40 -5.63 -0.82 -8.03
C ASN A 40 -5.40 -2.18 -8.69
N THR A 41 -6.27 -3.15 -8.37
CA THR A 41 -6.28 -4.51 -8.93
C THR A 41 -7.35 -4.69 -10.00
N SER A 42 -7.80 -3.62 -10.66
CA SER A 42 -8.78 -3.70 -11.76
C SER A 42 -8.37 -4.50 -13.00
N PRO A 43 -7.08 -4.88 -13.21
CA PRO A 43 -6.75 -5.92 -14.18
C PRO A 43 -7.35 -7.30 -13.89
N ILE A 44 -7.66 -7.62 -12.63
CA ILE A 44 -8.33 -8.87 -12.26
C ILE A 44 -9.75 -8.85 -12.82
N ILE A 45 -10.12 -9.93 -13.52
CA ILE A 45 -11.47 -10.14 -14.06
C ILE A 45 -11.93 -11.53 -13.59
N ASN A 46 -13.09 -11.60 -12.95
CA ASN A 46 -13.66 -12.84 -12.41
C ASN A 46 -12.70 -13.62 -11.49
N GLY A 47 -11.93 -12.90 -10.67
CA GLY A 47 -10.99 -13.48 -9.71
C GLY A 47 -9.63 -13.89 -10.29
N THR A 48 -9.41 -13.74 -11.61
CA THR A 48 -8.17 -14.15 -12.26
C THR A 48 -7.52 -12.98 -13.00
N LEU A 49 -6.19 -12.91 -12.99
CA LEU A 49 -5.42 -12.00 -13.83
C LEU A 49 -5.28 -12.61 -15.24
N PRO A 50 -5.88 -12.03 -16.29
CA PRO A 50 -5.75 -12.59 -17.63
C PRO A 50 -4.33 -12.37 -18.18
N PRO A 51 -3.80 -13.27 -19.05
CA PRO A 51 -2.45 -13.15 -19.61
C PRO A 51 -2.19 -11.82 -20.35
N LYS A 52 -3.25 -11.21 -20.89
CA LYS A 52 -3.23 -9.88 -21.50
C LYS A 52 -4.36 -9.06 -20.87
N TYR A 53 -4.03 -8.28 -19.84
CA TYR A 53 -4.99 -7.37 -19.22
C TYR A 53 -4.98 -6.00 -19.92
N LYS A 54 -6.18 -5.42 -20.08
CA LYS A 54 -6.39 -4.12 -20.76
C LYS A 54 -6.39 -2.92 -19.81
N ARG A 55 -6.49 -3.17 -18.51
CA ARG A 55 -6.44 -2.13 -17.47
C ARG A 55 -5.06 -2.18 -16.82
N PRO A 56 -4.42 -1.05 -16.52
CA PRO A 56 -3.11 -1.09 -15.86
C PRO A 56 -3.28 -1.45 -14.39
N ALA A 57 -2.47 -2.39 -13.90
CA ALA A 57 -2.22 -2.53 -12.47
C ALA A 57 -1.56 -1.24 -12.00
N SER A 58 -1.94 -0.69 -10.86
CA SER A 58 -1.36 0.59 -10.41
C SER A 58 -1.37 0.74 -8.91
N ILE A 59 -0.48 1.59 -8.42
CA ILE A 59 -0.52 2.14 -7.07
C ILE A 59 -0.81 3.63 -7.25
N TYR A 60 -1.92 4.09 -6.68
CA TYR A 60 -2.26 5.51 -6.64
C TYR A 60 -1.80 6.12 -5.32
N GLU A 61 -1.39 7.37 -5.36
CA GLU A 61 -1.12 8.20 -4.18
C GLU A 61 -2.16 9.31 -4.11
N PHE A 62 -2.61 9.60 -2.90
CA PHE A 62 -3.50 10.70 -2.57
C PHE A 62 -2.88 11.55 -1.47
N ASP A 63 -3.18 12.84 -1.46
CA ASP A 63 -2.96 13.67 -0.27
C ASP A 63 -4.07 13.40 0.74
N VAL A 64 -3.71 13.31 2.02
CA VAL A 64 -4.67 13.23 3.13
C VAL A 64 -4.88 14.64 3.64
N VAL A 65 -6.09 15.15 3.50
CA VAL A 65 -6.44 16.53 3.87
C VAL A 65 -7.55 16.53 4.91
N ASN A 66 -7.56 17.49 5.82
CA ASN A 66 -8.65 17.70 6.76
C ASN A 66 -9.52 18.86 6.26
N GLU A 67 -10.77 18.56 5.92
CA GLU A 67 -11.75 19.56 5.48
C GLU A 67 -12.88 19.63 6.50
N GLY A 68 -12.93 20.72 7.27
CA GLY A 68 -13.98 20.93 8.27
C GLY A 68 -13.99 19.91 9.41
N GLY A 69 -12.82 19.37 9.78
CA GLY A 69 -12.67 18.35 10.83
C GLY A 69 -12.74 16.91 10.32
N ILE A 70 -12.94 16.69 9.02
CA ILE A 70 -13.11 15.36 8.42
C ILE A 70 -11.97 15.09 7.44
N GLU A 71 -11.25 13.97 7.59
CA GLU A 71 -10.23 13.57 6.62
C GLU A 71 -10.86 13.18 5.28
N ARG A 72 -10.27 13.69 4.21
CA ARG A 72 -10.61 13.43 2.80
C ARG A 72 -9.33 13.07 2.03
N LEU A 73 -9.52 12.51 0.84
CA LEU A 73 -8.44 12.23 -0.10
C LEU A 73 -8.50 13.21 -1.26
N ALA A 74 -7.38 13.87 -1.55
CA ALA A 74 -7.26 14.85 -2.63
C ALA A 74 -6.12 14.49 -3.59
N ASN A 75 -6.08 15.19 -4.72
CA ASN A 75 -4.97 15.18 -5.68
C ASN A 75 -4.46 13.77 -6.07
N ARG A 76 -5.36 12.91 -6.56
CA ARG A 76 -4.98 11.57 -7.04
C ARG A 76 -3.84 11.65 -8.04
N ARG A 77 -2.75 10.93 -7.77
CA ARG A 77 -1.61 10.76 -8.67
C ARG A 77 -1.34 9.28 -8.90
N LEU A 78 -0.87 8.95 -10.10
CA LEU A 78 -0.21 7.66 -10.29
C LEU A 78 1.14 7.73 -9.57
N PHE A 79 1.38 6.77 -8.66
CA PHE A 79 2.65 6.65 -7.95
C PHE A 79 3.58 5.65 -8.64
N ALA A 80 3.10 4.44 -8.88
CA ALA A 80 3.89 3.38 -9.49
C ALA A 80 3.03 2.34 -10.20
N TRP A 81 3.68 1.54 -11.04
CA TRP A 81 3.13 0.32 -11.63
C TRP A 81 3.95 -0.89 -11.20
N PRO A 82 3.33 -1.99 -10.75
CA PRO A 82 4.00 -3.28 -10.62
C PRO A 82 4.61 -3.69 -11.96
N TRP A 83 5.89 -4.07 -11.95
CA TRP A 83 6.56 -4.54 -13.17
C TRP A 83 6.00 -5.87 -13.68
N THR A 84 5.58 -6.73 -12.75
CA THR A 84 5.03 -8.06 -13.03
C THR A 84 3.67 -8.18 -12.38
N GLY A 85 2.66 -8.48 -13.19
CA GLY A 85 1.30 -8.75 -12.74
C GLY A 85 0.65 -7.56 -12.03
N ILE A 86 0.25 -7.75 -10.77
CA ILE A 86 -0.45 -6.76 -9.96
C ILE A 86 0.23 -6.58 -8.60
N GLY A 87 -0.03 -5.45 -7.95
CA GLY A 87 0.23 -5.30 -6.52
C GLY A 87 -0.93 -5.89 -5.71
N ASP A 88 -0.67 -6.31 -4.49
CA ASP A 88 -1.68 -6.79 -3.54
C ASP A 88 -1.57 -5.99 -2.22
N GLY A 89 -1.14 -6.61 -1.12
CA GLY A 89 -0.83 -5.91 0.12
C GLY A 89 0.39 -4.99 -0.02
N ILE A 90 0.31 -3.80 0.60
CA ILE A 90 1.42 -2.83 0.63
C ILE A 90 1.79 -2.42 2.05
N LYS A 91 3.03 -1.95 2.23
CA LYS A 91 3.56 -1.30 3.42
C LYS A 91 4.52 -0.18 3.04
N VAL A 92 4.75 0.76 3.95
CA VAL A 92 5.69 1.87 3.77
C VAL A 92 6.71 1.82 4.90
N ASP A 93 8.00 1.96 4.58
CA ASP A 93 9.05 2.05 5.61
C ASP A 93 9.19 3.48 6.14
N THR A 94 9.97 3.65 7.22
CA THR A 94 10.23 4.95 7.85
C THR A 94 10.94 5.98 6.95
N GLN A 95 11.53 5.56 5.83
CA GLN A 95 12.13 6.46 4.84
C GLN A 95 11.12 6.87 3.74
N GLY A 96 9.92 6.30 3.74
CA GLY A 96 8.88 6.54 2.77
C GLY A 96 8.94 5.63 1.54
N ASN A 97 9.76 4.58 1.56
CA ASN A 97 9.76 3.60 0.47
C ASN A 97 8.51 2.72 0.58
N VAL A 98 7.88 2.46 -0.56
CA VAL A 98 6.62 1.70 -0.66
C VAL A 98 6.94 0.28 -1.14
N TYR A 99 6.52 -0.71 -0.37
CA TYR A 99 6.72 -2.13 -0.62
C TYR A 99 5.38 -2.73 -1.01
N ALA A 100 5.33 -3.52 -2.08
CA ALA A 100 4.16 -4.27 -2.49
C ALA A 100 4.47 -5.76 -2.68
N GLY A 101 3.55 -6.60 -2.21
CA GLY A 101 3.46 -7.96 -2.72
C GLY A 101 2.98 -7.91 -4.17
N THR A 102 3.65 -8.64 -5.04
CA THR A 102 3.38 -8.70 -6.47
C THR A 102 3.42 -10.14 -6.96
N SER A 103 2.96 -10.38 -8.19
CA SER A 103 2.83 -11.71 -8.78
C SER A 103 4.13 -12.52 -8.88
N ASP A 104 5.29 -11.90 -8.68
CA ASP A 104 6.58 -12.59 -8.66
C ASP A 104 7.47 -12.27 -7.45
N GLY A 105 6.86 -11.75 -6.38
CA GLY A 105 7.52 -11.52 -5.09
C GLY A 105 7.28 -10.11 -4.58
N VAL A 106 8.28 -9.49 -3.96
CA VAL A 106 8.16 -8.15 -3.37
C VAL A 106 8.85 -7.13 -4.28
N GLN A 107 8.15 -6.05 -4.62
CA GLN A 107 8.72 -4.90 -5.32
C GLN A 107 8.69 -3.68 -4.41
N VAL A 108 9.72 -2.85 -4.50
CA VAL A 108 9.89 -1.67 -3.65
C VAL A 108 10.18 -0.46 -4.50
N TRP A 109 9.46 0.63 -4.24
CA TRP A 109 9.67 1.93 -4.84
C TRP A 109 10.13 2.94 -3.79
N SER A 110 11.00 3.87 -4.19
CA SER A 110 11.35 5.02 -3.37
C SER A 110 10.12 5.90 -3.12
N LYS A 111 10.20 6.84 -2.19
CA LYS A 111 9.16 7.85 -1.95
C LYS A 111 8.80 8.69 -3.19
N HIS A 112 9.60 8.61 -4.27
CA HIS A 112 9.39 9.30 -5.53
C HIS A 112 8.81 8.38 -6.63
N GLY A 113 8.50 7.12 -6.33
CA GLY A 113 7.93 6.16 -7.29
C GLY A 113 8.96 5.44 -8.16
N GLU A 114 10.26 5.60 -7.88
CA GLU A 114 11.34 4.90 -8.59
C GLU A 114 11.52 3.50 -8.02
N GLN A 115 11.56 2.45 -8.85
CA GLN A 115 11.77 1.08 -8.37
C GLN A 115 13.22 0.89 -7.90
N ILE A 116 13.41 0.56 -6.62
CA ILE A 116 14.73 0.45 -5.97
C ILE A 116 15.11 -0.97 -5.57
N LEU A 117 14.13 -1.88 -5.43
CA LEU A 117 14.39 -3.27 -5.07
C LEU A 117 13.30 -4.19 -5.63
N LYS A 118 13.71 -5.42 -5.96
CA LYS A 118 12.82 -6.54 -6.21
C LYS A 118 13.38 -7.80 -5.56
N VAL A 119 12.57 -8.47 -4.75
CA VAL A 119 12.88 -9.79 -4.18
C VAL A 119 11.99 -10.81 -4.87
N PHE A 120 12.61 -11.72 -5.62
CA PHE A 120 11.88 -12.73 -6.37
C PHE A 120 11.42 -13.85 -5.43
N ILE A 121 10.12 -14.16 -5.48
CA ILE A 121 9.53 -15.33 -4.81
C ILE A 121 8.86 -16.18 -5.90
N PRO A 122 9.43 -17.35 -6.22
CA PRO A 122 8.97 -18.16 -7.34
C PRO A 122 7.54 -18.69 -7.12
N GLU A 123 6.88 -19.03 -8.22
CA GLU A 123 5.57 -19.68 -8.32
C GLU A 123 4.38 -18.81 -7.88
N THR A 124 4.32 -18.41 -6.62
CA THR A 124 3.14 -17.76 -6.02
C THR A 124 3.28 -16.25 -5.86
N GLY A 125 4.51 -15.72 -5.91
CA GLY A 125 4.77 -14.31 -5.66
C GLY A 125 4.54 -13.94 -4.19
N ALA A 126 3.93 -12.77 -3.94
CA ALA A 126 3.58 -12.31 -2.60
C ALA A 126 2.22 -11.63 -2.58
N VAL A 127 1.39 -11.97 -1.59
CA VAL A 127 0.03 -11.43 -1.42
C VAL A 127 -0.06 -10.37 -0.31
N ASN A 128 0.80 -10.46 0.72
CA ASN A 128 0.92 -9.41 1.75
C ASN A 128 2.28 -9.44 2.43
N LEU A 129 2.58 -8.40 3.20
CA LEU A 129 3.83 -8.24 3.93
C LEU A 129 3.65 -7.37 5.18
N VAL A 130 4.53 -7.58 6.15
CA VAL A 130 4.63 -6.75 7.36
C VAL A 130 6.07 -6.69 7.87
N PHE A 131 6.48 -5.51 8.34
CA PHE A 131 7.78 -5.32 8.97
C PHE A 131 7.80 -5.96 10.37
N ALA A 132 8.87 -6.69 10.69
CA ALA A 132 9.10 -7.34 11.97
C ALA A 132 10.37 -6.81 12.67
N ASN A 133 10.70 -5.54 12.43
CA ASN A 133 11.90 -4.82 12.90
C ASN A 133 13.23 -5.43 12.47
N GLU A 134 14.32 -4.67 12.63
CA GLU A 134 15.70 -5.11 12.34
C GLU A 134 15.85 -5.62 10.89
N GLY A 135 15.23 -4.93 9.94
CA GLY A 135 15.26 -5.31 8.52
C GLY A 135 14.42 -6.54 8.17
N ARG A 136 13.72 -7.17 9.12
CA ARG A 136 12.90 -8.35 8.85
C ARG A 136 11.58 -7.95 8.20
N LEU A 137 11.26 -8.66 7.12
CA LEU A 137 9.99 -8.53 6.40
C LEU A 137 9.34 -9.92 6.31
N VAL A 138 8.20 -10.08 6.99
CA VAL A 138 7.38 -11.29 6.88
C VAL A 138 6.49 -11.13 5.66
N VAL A 139 6.47 -12.13 4.79
CA VAL A 139 5.75 -12.10 3.51
C VAL A 139 4.86 -13.32 3.41
N THR A 140 3.59 -13.13 3.10
CA THR A 140 2.66 -14.22 2.79
C THR A 140 2.61 -14.44 1.28
N ALA A 141 2.62 -15.69 0.87
CA ALA A 141 2.75 -16.13 -0.52
C ALA A 141 1.90 -17.38 -0.74
N GLU A 142 0.58 -17.18 -0.73
CA GLU A 142 -0.43 -18.25 -0.71
C GLU A 142 -0.22 -19.22 0.46
N GLU A 143 0.20 -20.46 0.19
CA GLU A 143 0.40 -21.52 1.18
C GLU A 143 1.70 -21.39 1.98
N LYS A 144 2.53 -20.40 1.66
CA LYS A 144 3.87 -20.21 2.25
C LYS A 144 3.99 -18.87 2.96
N VAL A 145 4.78 -18.83 4.02
CA VAL A 145 5.24 -17.61 4.67
C VAL A 145 6.76 -17.55 4.58
N TYR A 146 7.27 -16.43 4.08
CA TYR A 146 8.69 -16.16 3.96
C TYR A 146 9.12 -15.11 4.97
N LEU A 147 10.37 -15.20 5.43
CA LEU A 147 11.05 -14.14 6.15
C LEU A 147 12.18 -13.63 5.27
N ILE A 148 12.11 -12.38 4.85
CA ILE A 148 13.16 -11.71 4.10
C ILE A 148 13.97 -10.86 5.08
N GLN A 149 15.29 -10.97 5.03
CA GLN A 149 16.21 -10.12 5.77
C GLN A 149 16.73 -9.00 4.85
N LEU A 150 16.40 -7.76 5.20
CA LEU A 150 16.93 -6.54 4.59
C LEU A 150 18.06 -5.96 5.47
N ASP A 151 18.52 -4.76 5.13
CA ASP A 151 19.39 -4.00 6.02
C ASP A 151 18.72 -3.79 7.40
N PRO A 152 19.42 -4.01 8.52
CA PRO A 152 18.84 -3.91 9.86
C PRO A 152 18.21 -2.54 10.20
N SER A 153 18.60 -1.48 9.50
CA SER A 153 18.01 -0.14 9.65
C SER A 153 16.60 -0.02 9.06
N VAL A 154 16.18 -0.95 8.18
CA VAL A 154 14.86 -0.91 7.56
C VAL A 154 13.80 -1.30 8.59
N ARG A 155 12.81 -0.42 8.75
CA ARG A 155 11.67 -0.62 9.65
C ARG A 155 10.45 0.12 9.15
N GLY A 156 9.29 -0.47 9.37
CA GLY A 156 8.01 0.22 9.22
C GLY A 156 7.81 1.26 10.33
N PRO A 157 7.01 2.31 10.10
CA PRO A 157 6.51 3.13 11.19
C PRO A 157 5.66 2.23 12.09
N PRO A 158 5.85 2.26 13.42
CA PRO A 158 5.00 1.48 14.28
C PRO A 158 3.57 2.02 14.21
N LEU A 159 2.60 1.13 14.21
CA LEU A 159 1.19 1.46 13.97
C LEU A 159 0.64 2.50 14.97
N TRP A 160 1.24 2.60 16.16
CA TRP A 160 0.85 3.54 17.21
C TRP A 160 1.51 4.93 17.12
N GLU A 161 2.45 5.13 16.20
CA GLU A 161 3.11 6.42 15.93
C GLU A 161 2.45 7.21 14.79
N TYR A 162 1.48 6.62 14.08
CA TYR A 162 0.65 7.40 13.17
C TYR A 162 -0.13 8.45 13.97
N PRO A 163 -0.24 9.70 13.45
CA PRO A 163 -0.99 10.75 14.13
C PRO A 163 -2.39 10.26 14.44
N ARG A 164 -2.78 10.29 15.72
CA ARG A 164 -4.12 9.86 16.16
C ARG A 164 -5.13 11.01 16.12
N ASP A 165 -4.64 12.24 16.11
CA ASP A 165 -5.43 13.46 16.09
C ASP A 165 -4.71 14.54 15.25
N ALA A 166 -5.48 15.29 14.45
CA ALA A 166 -4.96 16.46 13.71
C ALA A 166 -4.48 17.60 14.63
N ASN A 167 -4.75 17.50 15.94
CA ASN A 167 -4.42 18.48 16.98
C ASN A 167 -3.33 18.00 17.95
N GLU A 168 -2.80 16.78 17.78
CA GLU A 168 -1.63 16.34 18.56
C GLU A 168 -0.36 16.80 17.83
N GLU A 169 0.10 18.03 18.14
CA GLU A 169 1.46 18.47 17.80
C GLU A 169 2.49 17.56 18.50
N LYS A 170 3.57 17.22 17.78
CA LYS A 170 4.74 16.51 18.33
C LYS A 170 5.63 17.45 19.15
#